data_AF-A0A2G5K8W8-F1
#
_entry.id   AF-A0A2G5K8W8-F1
#
_cell.length_a   1.000
_cell.length_b   1.000
_cell.length_c   1.000
_cell.angle_alpha   90.00
_cell.angle_beta   90.00
_cell.angle_gamma   90.00
#
_symmetry.space_group_name_H-M   'P 1'
#
loop_
_entity.id
_entity.type
_entity.pdbx_description
1 polymer ?
#
loop_
_entity_poly.entity_id
_entity_poly.type
_entity_poly.pdbx_seq_one_letter_code
_entity_poly.pdbx_strand_id
1 'polypeptide(L)'
;MANHKDDPQSYPALGRWLMFVDNPRNVDRICYALYGLCAFLVVLDFFYYKKVYTTVEKIPGFYAIYGFVMCALLVICAKAMRKVLMRDETYYAPYDVESEEFPEHDLDRESHDV
;
A
#
# COMPACT_ATOMS: atom_id res chain seq x y z
N MET A 1 34.32 3.26 -10.80
CA MET A 1 34.21 3.71 -9.39
C MET A 1 32.75 3.52 -9.01
N ALA A 2 32.44 2.51 -8.20
CA ALA A 2 31.06 2.21 -7.81
C ALA A 2 30.52 3.34 -6.91
N ASN A 3 29.36 3.88 -7.26
CA ASN A 3 28.71 4.94 -6.51
C ASN A 3 28.21 4.36 -5.18
N HIS A 4 28.79 4.80 -4.08
CA HIS A 4 28.53 4.32 -2.71
C HIS A 4 27.10 4.58 -2.20
N LYS A 5 26.25 5.28 -2.98
CA LYS A 5 24.89 5.65 -2.59
C LYS A 5 23.84 4.54 -2.82
N ASP A 6 24.23 3.44 -3.47
CA ASP A 6 23.33 2.32 -3.81
C ASP A 6 23.60 1.05 -2.97
N ASP A 7 24.28 1.17 -1.82
CA ASP A 7 24.56 0.05 -0.92
C ASP A 7 23.31 -0.33 -0.09
N PRO A 8 22.71 -1.54 -0.25
CA PRO A 8 21.47 -1.95 0.41
C PRO A 8 21.52 -1.99 1.95
N GLN A 9 22.72 -1.92 2.53
CA GLN A 9 22.95 -1.90 3.97
C GLN A 9 22.79 -0.51 4.60
N SER A 10 22.81 0.56 3.81
CA SER A 10 22.76 1.95 4.29
C SER A 10 21.35 2.48 4.55
N TYR A 11 20.30 1.68 4.32
CA TYR A 11 18.93 2.13 4.59
C TYR A 11 18.61 2.13 6.10
N PRO A 12 17.93 3.18 6.61
CA PRO A 12 17.35 3.15 7.96
C PRO A 12 16.35 1.99 8.07
N ALA A 13 15.99 1.58 9.29
CA ALA A 13 15.13 0.41 9.54
C ALA A 13 13.83 0.43 8.70
N LEU A 14 13.25 1.61 8.48
CA LEU A 14 12.07 1.82 7.63
C LEU A 14 12.31 1.48 6.15
N GLY A 15 13.47 1.83 5.58
CA GLY A 15 13.77 1.56 4.17
C GLY A 15 13.92 0.06 3.88
N ARG A 16 14.52 -0.69 4.82
CA ARG A 16 14.58 -2.16 4.77
C ARG A 16 13.20 -2.80 4.87
N TRP A 17 12.33 -2.24 5.71
CA TRP A 17 10.97 -2.74 5.88
C TRP A 17 10.10 -2.49 4.63
N LEU A 18 10.26 -1.33 4.00
CA LEU A 18 9.60 -1.00 2.74
C LEU A 18 10.04 -1.94 1.62
N MET A 19 11.34 -2.16 1.45
CA MET A 19 11.88 -3.12 0.46
C MET A 19 11.39 -4.56 0.70
N PHE A 20 11.17 -4.94 1.96
CA PHE A 20 10.60 -6.24 2.30
C PHE A 20 9.14 -6.36 1.84
N VAL A 21 8.32 -5.32 2.01
CA VAL A 21 6.92 -5.31 1.55
C VAL A 21 6.81 -5.23 0.03
N ASP A 22 7.75 -4.57 -0.64
CA ASP A 22 7.74 -4.37 -2.09
C ASP A 22 7.99 -5.66 -2.89
N ASN A 23 8.55 -6.69 -2.24
CA ASN A 23 8.72 -7.99 -2.88
C ASN A 23 7.36 -8.68 -3.09
N PRO A 24 6.95 -9.00 -4.33
CA PRO A 24 5.64 -9.56 -4.63
C PRO A 24 5.34 -10.85 -3.84
N ARG A 25 6.37 -11.63 -3.53
CA ARG A 25 6.23 -12.86 -2.73
C ARG A 25 5.83 -12.61 -1.28
N ASN A 26 6.17 -11.45 -0.72
CA ASN A 26 5.74 -11.07 0.63
C ASN A 26 4.34 -10.45 0.65
N VAL A 27 3.94 -9.76 -0.41
CA VAL A 27 2.57 -9.27 -0.58
C VAL A 27 1.59 -10.44 -0.56
N ASP A 28 1.88 -11.52 -1.30
CA ASP A 28 1.06 -12.73 -1.28
C ASP A 28 0.94 -13.33 0.12
N ARG A 29 2.04 -13.38 0.89
CA ARG A 29 2.02 -13.87 2.28
C ARG A 29 1.15 -13.01 3.19
N ILE A 30 1.17 -11.69 3.03
CA ILE A 30 0.30 -10.77 3.79
C ILE A 30 -1.17 -11.02 3.44
N CYS A 31 -1.48 -11.22 2.16
CA CYS A 31 -2.83 -11.61 1.73
C CYS A 31 -3.25 -12.95 2.33
N TYR A 32 -2.39 -13.98 2.28
CA TYR A 32 -2.68 -15.28 2.90
C TYR A 32 -2.85 -15.18 4.42
N ALA A 33 -2.05 -14.35 5.10
CA ALA A 33 -2.19 -14.10 6.53
C ALA A 33 -3.54 -13.43 6.87
N LEU A 34 -3.98 -12.47 6.04
CA LEU A 34 -5.29 -11.85 6.17
C LEU A 34 -6.41 -12.88 5.97
N TYR A 35 -6.33 -13.71 4.92
CA TYR A 35 -7.30 -14.79 4.69
C TYR A 35 -7.35 -15.78 5.87
N GLY A 36 -6.19 -16.15 6.43
CA GLY A 36 -6.09 -17.01 7.59
C GLY A 36 -6.71 -16.38 8.84
N LEU A 37 -6.45 -15.09 9.08
CA LEU A 37 -7.06 -14.34 10.18
C LEU A 37 -8.58 -14.27 10.02
N CYS A 38 -9.08 -13.97 8.82
CA CYS A 38 -10.52 -13.97 8.52
C CYS A 38 -11.16 -15.34 8.80
N ALA A 39 -10.55 -16.42 8.31
CA ALA A 39 -11.04 -17.78 8.57
C ALA A 39 -11.05 -18.13 10.07
N PHE A 40 -10.01 -17.72 10.80
CA PHE A 40 -9.93 -17.91 12.24
C PHE A 40 -11.05 -17.17 12.99
N LEU A 41 -11.35 -15.93 12.63
CA LEU A 41 -12.47 -15.18 13.22
C LEU A 41 -13.82 -15.87 12.95
N VAL A 42 -14.03 -16.42 11.75
CA VAL A 42 -15.25 -17.18 11.41
C VAL A 42 -15.39 -18.41 12.29
N VAL A 43 -14.30 -19.16 12.51
CA VAL A 43 -14.30 -20.33 13.40
C VAL A 43 -14.67 -19.91 14.82
N LEU A 44 -14.08 -18.83 15.35
CA LEU A 44 -14.40 -18.33 16.69
C LEU A 44 -15.87 -17.91 16.84
N ASP A 45 -16.45 -17.25 15.82
CA ASP A 45 -17.87 -16.83 15.84
C ASP A 45 -18.83 -18.04 15.88
N PHE A 46 -18.40 -19.17 15.30
CA PHE A 46 -19.17 -20.41 15.33
C PHE A 46 -19.21 -21.08 16.71
N PHE A 47 -18.17 -20.88 17.53
CA PHE A 47 -18.12 -21.38 18.91
C PHE A 47 -18.92 -20.51 19.90
N TYR A 48 -19.28 -19.28 19.54
CA TYR A 48 -19.94 -18.35 20.44
C TYR A 48 -21.46 -18.47 20.39
N TYR A 49 -22.07 -19.09 21.41
CA TYR A 49 -23.53 -19.14 21.57
C TYR A 49 -24.08 -17.79 22.03
N LYS A 50 -24.60 -16.98 21.10
CA LYS A 50 -25.26 -15.69 21.40
C LYS A 50 -26.70 -15.91 21.87
N LYS A 51 -27.08 -15.33 23.03
CA LYS A 51 -28.50 -15.16 23.43
C LYS A 51 -29.09 -13.97 22.66
N VAL A 52 -30.06 -14.24 21.80
CA VAL A 52 -30.54 -13.32 20.77
C VAL A 52 -31.99 -12.93 21.04
N TYR A 53 -32.29 -11.62 21.03
CA TYR A 53 -33.65 -11.07 21.18
C TYR A 53 -34.36 -10.81 19.83
N THR A 54 -33.64 -10.78 18.70
CA THR A 54 -34.18 -10.41 17.38
C THR A 54 -34.11 -11.58 16.39
N THR A 55 -35.18 -11.87 15.64
CA THR A 55 -35.32 -13.04 14.73
C THR A 55 -34.21 -13.16 13.66
N VAL A 56 -33.58 -12.05 13.27
CA VAL A 56 -32.51 -12.00 12.23
C VAL A 56 -31.15 -12.46 12.78
N GLU A 57 -30.91 -12.27 14.08
CA GLU A 57 -29.66 -12.64 14.76
C GLU A 57 -29.62 -14.15 15.10
N LYS A 58 -30.68 -14.90 14.81
CA LYS A 58 -30.80 -16.35 15.08
C LYS A 58 -29.93 -17.20 14.15
N ILE A 59 -29.41 -16.60 13.08
CA ILE A 59 -28.53 -17.28 12.12
C ILE A 59 -27.11 -17.32 12.70
N PRO A 60 -26.57 -18.51 13.00
CA PRO A 60 -25.18 -18.63 13.45
C PRO A 60 -24.24 -18.11 12.37
N GLY A 61 -23.29 -17.23 12.75
CA GLY A 61 -22.28 -16.69 11.84
C GLY A 61 -22.66 -15.41 11.07
N PHE A 62 -23.81 -14.79 11.36
CA PHE A 62 -24.22 -13.54 10.68
C PHE A 62 -23.17 -12.42 10.83
N TYR A 63 -22.59 -12.26 12.02
CA TYR A 63 -21.61 -11.21 12.30
C TYR A 63 -20.26 -11.48 11.67
N ALA A 64 -19.79 -12.72 11.69
CA ALA A 64 -18.58 -13.11 10.96
C ALA A 64 -18.69 -12.83 9.46
N ILE A 65 -19.81 -13.22 8.84
CA ILE A 65 -20.04 -12.97 7.41
C ILE A 65 -20.12 -11.47 7.14
N TYR A 66 -20.87 -10.72 7.95
CA TYR A 66 -21.00 -9.28 7.80
C TYR A 66 -19.65 -8.56 7.92
N GLY A 67 -18.86 -8.89 8.94
CA GLY A 67 -17.53 -8.30 9.15
C GLY A 67 -16.57 -8.63 8.01
N PHE A 68 -16.58 -9.87 7.50
CA PHE A 68 -15.79 -10.27 6.35
C PHE A 68 -16.17 -9.50 5.09
N VAL A 69 -17.48 -9.43 4.79
CA VAL A 69 -18.00 -8.73 3.60
C VAL A 69 -17.71 -7.24 3.68
N MET A 70 -17.93 -6.59 4.83
CA MET A 70 -17.65 -5.17 5.00
C MET A 70 -16.16 -4.85 4.89
N CYS A 71 -15.29 -5.70 5.45
CA CYS A 71 -13.84 -5.55 5.30
C CYS A 71 -13.41 -5.66 3.83
N ALA A 72 -13.91 -6.67 3.10
CA ALA A 72 -13.61 -6.84 1.68
C ALA A 72 -14.10 -5.65 0.83
N LEU A 73 -15.32 -5.15 1.10
CA LEU A 73 -15.87 -3.98 0.42
C LEU A 73 -15.01 -2.73 0.65
N LEU A 74 -14.51 -2.50 1.87
CA LEU A 74 -13.61 -1.36 2.15
C LEU A 74 -12.34 -1.41 1.28
N VAL A 75 -11.72 -2.58 1.14
CA VAL A 75 -10.51 -2.75 0.31
C VAL A 75 -10.83 -2.51 -1.18
N ILE A 76 -11.96 -3.02 -1.67
CA ILE A 76 -12.41 -2.79 -3.05
C ILE A 76 -12.67 -1.30 -3.29
N CYS A 77 -13.35 -0.62 -2.38
CA CYS A 77 -13.59 0.82 -2.45
C CYS A 77 -12.29 1.62 -2.46
N ALA A 78 -11.31 1.29 -1.61
CA ALA A 78 -10.00 1.93 -1.63
C ALA A 78 -9.27 1.74 -2.97
N LYS A 79 -9.35 0.53 -3.55
CA LYS A 79 -8.77 0.23 -4.86
C LYS A 79 -9.47 1.00 -5.99
N ALA A 80 -10.79 1.15 -5.91
CA ALA A 80 -11.56 1.97 -6.86
C ALA A 80 -11.19 3.46 -6.73
N MET A 81 -11.06 3.96 -5.51
CA MET A 81 -10.63 5.34 -5.24
C MET A 81 -9.23 5.62 -5.78
N ARG A 82 -8.29 4.66 -5.66
CA ARG A 82 -6.95 4.77 -6.28
C ARG A 82 -7.02 5.02 -7.78
N LYS A 83 -7.94 4.35 -8.49
CA LYS A 83 -8.10 4.54 -9.94
C LYS A 83 -8.65 5.92 -10.29
N VAL A 84 -9.51 6.48 -9.45
CA VAL A 84 -10.06 7.84 -9.64
C VAL A 84 -9.00 8.91 -9.34
N LEU A 85 -8.15 8.68 -8.33
CA LEU A 85 -7.17 9.66 -7.88
C LEU A 85 -5.85 9.64 -8.68
N MET A 86 -5.54 8.53 -9.37
CA MET A 86 -4.31 8.38 -10.13
C MET A 86 -4.26 9.42 -11.26
N ARG A 87 -3.22 10.25 -11.23
CA ARG A 87 -2.93 11.31 -12.21
C ARG A 87 -1.84 10.82 -13.17
N ASP A 88 -1.86 11.34 -14.39
CA ASP A 88 -0.77 11.17 -15.35
C ASP A 88 0.56 11.73 -14.81
N GLU A 89 1.66 11.06 -15.16
CA GLU A 89 3.02 11.44 -14.73
C GLU A 89 3.40 12.83 -15.23
N THR A 90 2.94 13.23 -16.42
CA THR A 90 3.28 14.53 -16.99
C THR A 90 2.36 15.65 -16.53
N TYR A 91 1.44 15.39 -15.60
CA TYR A 91 0.42 16.37 -15.24
C TYR A 91 1.01 17.68 -14.66
N TYR A 92 2.11 17.60 -13.92
CA TYR A 92 2.77 18.77 -13.32
C TYR A 92 4.00 19.25 -14.10
N ALA A 93 4.43 18.52 -15.13
CA ALA A 93 5.62 18.84 -15.92
C ALA A 93 5.63 20.28 -16.50
N PRO A 94 4.50 20.87 -16.95
CA PRO A 94 4.51 22.26 -17.45
C PRO A 94 4.75 23.33 -16.38
N TYR A 95 4.75 22.97 -15.10
CA TYR A 95 4.92 23.87 -13.96
C TYR A 95 6.07 23.44 -13.06
N ASP A 96 6.93 22.52 -13.52
CA ASP A 96 8.11 22.12 -12.77
C ASP A 96 9.28 23.09 -13.01
N VAL A 97 10.19 23.15 -12.03
CA VAL A 97 11.41 23.98 -12.10
C VAL A 97 12.42 23.47 -13.14
N GLU A 98 12.28 22.22 -13.60
CA GLU A 98 13.13 21.65 -14.64
C GLU A 98 12.78 22.23 -16.03
N SER A 99 11.54 22.66 -16.23
CA SER A 99 11.04 23.31 -17.45
C SER A 99 11.41 24.79 -17.55
N GLU A 100 11.90 25.40 -16.46
CA GLU A 100 12.37 26.77 -16.45
C GLU A 100 13.75 26.88 -17.10
N GLU A 101 13.96 27.93 -17.90
CA GLU A 101 15.26 28.20 -18.49
C GLU A 101 16.24 28.63 -17.38
N PHE A 102 17.26 27.82 -17.14
CA PHE A 102 18.23 28.06 -16.07
C PHE A 102 18.95 29.41 -16.28
N PRO A 103 19.05 30.25 -15.24
CA PRO A 103 19.66 31.57 -15.37
C PRO A 103 21.14 31.48 -15.71
N GLU A 104 21.55 32.16 -16.78
CA GLU A 104 22.92 32.11 -17.30
C GLU A 104 23.99 32.57 -16.30
N HIS A 105 23.62 33.39 -15.31
CA HIS A 105 24.55 33.93 -14.31
C HIS A 105 24.95 32.93 -13.22
N ASP A 106 24.23 31.81 -13.08
CA ASP A 106 24.52 30.74 -12.12
C ASP A 106 25.21 29.52 -12.78
N LEU A 107 25.54 29.61 -14.08
CA LEU A 107 26.22 28.55 -14.81
C LEU A 107 27.73 28.64 -14.62
N ASP A 108 28.27 27.94 -13.62
CA ASP A 108 29.71 27.69 -13.49
C ASP A 108 30.16 26.72 -14.60
N ARG A 109 30.47 27.25 -15.78
CA ARG A 109 30.96 26.49 -16.94
C ARG A 109 32.44 26.13 -16.74
N GLU A 110 32.73 24.95 -16.21
CA GLU A 110 34.09 24.39 -16.18
C GLU A 110 34.47 23.86 -17.57
N SER A 111 35.43 24.51 -18.24
CA SER A 111 35.97 24.03 -19.51
C SER A 111 36.92 22.87 -19.28
N HIS A 112 36.44 21.65 -19.50
CA HIS A 112 37.30 20.48 -19.64
C HIS A 112 37.99 20.50 -21.01
N ASP A 113 39.14 21.16 -21.09
CA ASP A 113 40.06 21.01 -22.22
C ASP A 113 40.71 19.61 -22.16
N VAL A 114 40.54 18.83 -23.24
CA VAL A 114 41.19 17.53 -23.48
C VAL A 114 42.31 17.65 -24.51
#